data_AF-A0A0P7YGU1-F1
#
_entry.id   AF-A0A0P7YGU1-F1
#
_cell.length_a   1.000
_cell.length_b   1.000
_cell.length_c   1.000
_cell.angle_alpha   90.00
_cell.angle_beta   90.00
_cell.angle_gamma   90.00
#
_symmetry.space_group_name_H-M   'P 1'
#
loop_
_entity.id
_entity.type
_entity.pdbx_description
1 polymer ?
#
loop_
_entity_poly.entity_id
_entity_poly.type
_entity_poly.pdbx_seq_one_letter_code
_entity_poly.pdbx_strand_id
1 'polypeptide(L)'
;MMETELAEIDQRLQEDGLGPGASPVERQLHLWRLLQSSESSLQSTSQDLQALRMQQAAEMKERFLFQVENYMEHIRGLLEERELLMAEYEHENEQLHSELQQIKLQHDAQLKEVVEMLDQEGLAEISYSSPSEQVAYLLVERSTLLERLEATDRKLDTQSLTGHPREIPQEVQGEAMPEEHAERQRLERDLDEASRRLAMAHQEIRHLTDELDSARKTQAVHDVAELQKAKEHNERLDQEIRALRGRVRVLDSERKTLLEMVPCLQQLEDKDCRVRELQRRLQKLQTEQEELVERNEELESLLGEAQNLGKAEREHHESEVEGLQRKVRLEVLEGRLVEEKEWRKQLELDLAKAQVAIKTDKELDSLHVEVSWLQNTLEEERLLARQNQLALQAQISEAQARAKVGTRPFALSQDSLLQQKGEESKQLRQELQRVQGLFTSAEKELRYEREKNLDLKRHNALLDQEKIKLSAELKQAQSKVNQLEQSNQVQSTETERLRHRVRELELEATRCAQIQQAHDGLQEELNTERIRVIAADKKVLELQQQVKSLLHQLRLEETRAQEASRLEKDMREMSDTLSELRAKLQEDQLQRGMKQATYLLSLL
;
A
#
# COMPACT_ATOMS: atom_id res chain seq x y z
N MET A 1 -37.50 38.86 -20.62
CA MET A 1 -37.53 37.67 -19.76
C MET A 1 -38.89 36.97 -19.95
N MET A 2 -40.04 37.18 -19.27
CA MET A 2 -41.28 36.49 -19.78
C MET A 2 -41.70 36.94 -21.18
N GLU A 3 -41.26 38.11 -21.62
CA GLU A 3 -41.41 38.56 -23.02
C GLU A 3 -40.44 37.86 -23.98
N THR A 4 -39.27 37.40 -23.50
CA THR A 4 -38.35 36.56 -24.28
C THR A 4 -38.79 35.10 -24.23
N GLU A 5 -39.18 34.58 -23.07
CA GLU A 5 -39.76 33.24 -22.91
C GLU A 5 -41.07 33.06 -23.69
N LEU A 6 -41.95 34.08 -23.77
CA LEU A 6 -43.08 34.03 -24.72
C LEU A 6 -42.65 34.18 -26.17
N ALA A 7 -41.62 34.97 -26.49
CA ALA A 7 -41.09 35.02 -27.86
C ALA A 7 -40.50 33.66 -28.28
N GLU A 8 -39.84 32.95 -27.37
CA GLU A 8 -39.31 31.60 -27.54
C GLU A 8 -40.44 30.57 -27.67
N ILE A 9 -41.50 30.66 -26.85
CA ILE A 9 -42.69 29.79 -26.95
C ILE A 9 -43.47 30.07 -28.25
N ASP A 10 -43.72 31.33 -28.61
CA ASP A 10 -44.40 31.67 -29.87
C ASP A 10 -43.53 31.38 -31.10
N GLN A 11 -42.20 31.48 -31.01
CA GLN A 11 -41.28 30.99 -32.02
C GLN A 11 -41.39 29.47 -32.14
N ARG A 12 -41.37 28.73 -31.03
CA ARG A 12 -41.46 27.26 -31.06
C ARG A 12 -42.80 26.76 -31.58
N LEU A 13 -43.89 27.45 -31.26
CA LEU A 13 -45.21 27.19 -31.84
C LEU A 13 -45.20 27.43 -33.36
N GLN A 14 -44.50 28.46 -33.85
CA GLN A 14 -44.34 28.71 -35.29
C GLN A 14 -43.42 27.67 -35.97
N GLU A 15 -42.36 27.22 -35.31
CA GLU A 15 -41.50 26.10 -35.76
C GLU A 15 -42.31 24.79 -35.91
N ASP A 16 -43.21 24.52 -34.97
CA ASP A 16 -44.16 23.39 -35.01
C ASP A 16 -45.34 23.60 -35.98
N GLY A 17 -45.40 24.73 -36.69
CA GLY A 17 -46.39 25.03 -37.73
C GLY A 17 -47.68 25.74 -37.28
N LEU A 18 -47.81 26.13 -36.01
CA LEU A 18 -48.92 26.95 -35.52
C LEU A 18 -48.67 28.43 -35.80
N GLY A 19 -49.25 28.93 -36.90
CA GLY A 19 -49.16 30.33 -37.30
C GLY A 19 -49.77 31.31 -36.26
N PRO A 20 -49.37 32.59 -36.29
CA PRO A 20 -49.74 33.58 -35.26
C PRO A 20 -51.23 33.92 -35.16
N GLY A 21 -52.07 33.44 -36.10
CA GLY A 21 -53.53 33.51 -36.02
C GLY A 21 -54.20 32.36 -35.24
N ALA A 22 -53.46 31.33 -34.84
CA ALA A 22 -54.01 30.18 -34.10
C ALA A 22 -54.58 30.59 -32.74
N SER A 23 -55.75 30.06 -32.39
CA SER A 23 -56.49 30.45 -31.18
C SER A 23 -55.77 30.04 -29.89
N PRO A 24 -56.04 30.71 -28.76
CA PRO A 24 -55.43 30.35 -27.47
C PRO A 24 -55.65 28.88 -27.08
N VAL A 25 -56.82 28.32 -27.42
CA VAL A 25 -57.17 26.92 -27.13
C VAL A 25 -56.35 25.95 -27.97
N GLU A 26 -56.13 26.24 -29.26
CA GLU A 26 -55.28 25.40 -30.13
C GLU A 26 -53.82 25.43 -29.68
N ARG A 27 -53.30 26.61 -29.31
CA ARG A 27 -51.94 26.74 -28.74
C ARG A 27 -51.80 25.96 -27.43
N GLN A 28 -52.76 26.11 -26.50
CA GLN A 28 -52.75 25.38 -25.23
C GLN A 28 -52.85 23.86 -25.41
N LEU A 29 -53.70 23.38 -26.33
CA LEU A 29 -53.80 21.95 -26.65
C LEU A 29 -52.51 21.40 -27.28
N HIS A 30 -51.78 22.19 -28.05
CA HIS A 30 -50.49 21.79 -28.61
C HIS A 30 -49.39 21.77 -27.55
N LEU A 31 -49.27 22.82 -26.73
CA LEU A 31 -48.33 22.87 -25.60
C LEU A 31 -48.57 21.71 -24.62
N TRP A 32 -49.83 21.33 -24.37
CA TRP A 32 -50.14 20.16 -23.55
C TRP A 32 -49.68 18.84 -24.18
N ARG A 33 -49.88 18.65 -25.49
CA ARG A 33 -49.37 17.45 -26.21
C ARG A 33 -47.86 17.40 -26.23
N LEU A 34 -47.20 18.54 -26.44
CA LEU A 34 -45.75 18.67 -26.36
C LEU A 34 -45.25 18.25 -24.97
N LEU A 35 -45.80 18.83 -23.91
CA LEU A 35 -45.47 18.48 -22.53
C LEU A 35 -45.62 16.97 -22.29
N GLN A 36 -46.79 16.40 -22.58
CA GLN A 36 -47.06 14.97 -22.39
C GLN A 36 -46.13 14.07 -23.22
N SER A 37 -45.74 14.49 -24.43
CA SER A 37 -44.77 13.77 -25.27
C SER A 37 -43.33 13.90 -24.74
N SER A 38 -42.96 15.04 -24.17
CA SER A 38 -41.64 15.28 -23.57
C SER A 38 -41.50 14.57 -22.22
N GLU A 39 -42.54 14.54 -21.39
CA GLU A 39 -42.59 13.79 -20.13
C GLU A 39 -42.45 12.28 -20.38
N SER A 40 -43.19 11.73 -21.36
CA SER A 40 -43.07 10.30 -21.73
C SER A 40 -41.71 9.97 -22.35
N SER A 41 -41.13 10.87 -23.17
CA SER A 41 -39.77 10.71 -23.71
C SER A 41 -38.71 10.77 -22.60
N LEU A 42 -38.87 11.67 -21.62
CA LEU A 42 -37.98 11.81 -20.46
C LEU A 42 -38.09 10.60 -19.53
N GLN A 43 -39.30 10.06 -19.33
CA GLN A 43 -39.52 8.83 -18.58
C GLN A 43 -38.87 7.61 -19.25
N SER A 44 -39.02 7.45 -20.58
CA SER A 44 -38.33 6.39 -21.33
C SER A 44 -36.83 6.52 -21.20
N THR A 45 -36.25 7.67 -21.57
CA THR A 45 -34.80 7.88 -21.54
C THR A 45 -34.20 7.78 -20.12
N SER A 46 -34.96 8.14 -19.08
CA SER A 46 -34.58 7.90 -17.68
C SER A 46 -34.54 6.40 -17.33
N GLN A 47 -35.55 5.62 -17.79
CA GLN A 47 -35.57 4.16 -17.62
C GLN A 47 -34.44 3.48 -18.41
N ASP A 48 -34.19 3.91 -19.65
CA ASP A 48 -33.10 3.41 -20.49
C ASP A 48 -31.73 3.68 -19.84
N LEU A 49 -31.54 4.89 -19.29
CA LEU A 49 -30.33 5.28 -18.57
C LEU A 49 -30.16 4.51 -17.24
N GLN A 50 -31.25 4.24 -16.52
CA GLN A 50 -31.24 3.37 -15.34
C GLN A 50 -30.88 1.92 -15.70
N ALA A 51 -31.45 1.38 -16.79
CA ALA A 51 -31.12 0.05 -17.29
C ALA A 51 -29.64 -0.05 -17.70
N LEU A 52 -29.11 0.94 -18.41
CA LEU A 52 -27.69 1.01 -18.78
C LEU A 52 -26.76 1.06 -17.56
N ARG A 53 -27.13 1.84 -16.52
CA ARG A 53 -26.40 1.86 -15.23
C ARG A 53 -26.42 0.50 -14.54
N MET A 54 -27.56 -0.20 -14.54
CA MET A 54 -27.67 -1.54 -13.97
C MET A 54 -26.87 -2.59 -14.76
N GLN A 55 -26.87 -2.52 -16.09
CA GLN A 55 -26.02 -3.36 -16.94
C GLN A 55 -24.54 -3.09 -16.67
N GLN A 56 -24.11 -1.83 -16.64
CA GLN A 56 -22.72 -1.47 -16.35
C GLN A 56 -22.28 -1.98 -14.96
N ALA A 57 -23.14 -1.89 -13.95
CA ALA A 57 -22.89 -2.45 -12.62
C ALA A 57 -22.79 -3.98 -12.64
N ALA A 58 -23.62 -4.67 -13.43
CA ALA A 58 -23.56 -6.12 -13.61
C ALA A 58 -22.26 -6.55 -14.32
N GLU A 59 -21.89 -5.90 -15.43
CA GLU A 59 -20.64 -6.17 -16.15
C GLU A 59 -19.39 -5.91 -15.28
N MET A 60 -19.39 -4.83 -14.48
CA MET A 60 -18.28 -4.56 -13.55
C MET A 60 -18.19 -5.66 -12.47
N LYS A 61 -19.32 -6.14 -11.96
CA LYS A 61 -19.37 -7.25 -10.99
C LYS A 61 -18.91 -8.57 -11.61
N GLU A 62 -19.33 -8.88 -12.83
CA GLU A 62 -18.94 -10.09 -13.56
C GLU A 62 -17.44 -10.10 -13.86
N ARG A 63 -16.88 -8.99 -14.36
CA ARG A 63 -15.43 -8.84 -14.56
C ARG A 63 -14.64 -8.97 -13.26
N PHE A 64 -15.16 -8.45 -12.14
CA PHE A 64 -14.53 -8.60 -10.83
C PHE A 64 -14.57 -10.06 -10.34
N LEU A 65 -15.71 -10.75 -10.46
CA LEU A 65 -15.84 -12.16 -10.11
C LEU A 65 -14.89 -13.02 -10.94
N PHE A 66 -14.89 -12.86 -12.27
CA PHE A 66 -13.97 -13.57 -13.16
C PHE A 66 -12.50 -13.28 -12.82
N GLN A 67 -12.13 -12.04 -12.47
CA GLN A 67 -10.77 -11.73 -12.04
C GLN A 67 -10.40 -12.43 -10.72
N VAL A 68 -11.32 -12.49 -9.74
CA VAL A 68 -11.10 -13.22 -8.48
C VAL A 68 -11.01 -14.72 -8.72
N GLU A 69 -11.86 -15.28 -9.59
CA GLU A 69 -11.83 -16.69 -9.99
C GLU A 69 -10.49 -17.09 -10.62
N ASN A 70 -9.98 -16.31 -11.59
CA ASN A 70 -8.65 -16.54 -12.18
C ASN A 70 -7.51 -16.49 -11.13
N TYR A 71 -7.58 -15.56 -10.15
CA TYR A 71 -6.60 -15.53 -9.06
C TYR A 71 -6.71 -16.73 -8.12
N MET A 72 -7.93 -17.19 -7.80
CA MET A 72 -8.14 -18.41 -7.01
C MET A 72 -7.67 -19.68 -7.75
N GLU A 73 -7.89 -19.75 -9.07
CA GLU A 73 -7.44 -20.86 -9.93
C GLU A 73 -5.91 -20.93 -9.97
N HIS A 74 -5.23 -19.79 -10.13
CA HIS A 74 -3.76 -19.72 -10.09
C HIS A 74 -3.19 -20.13 -8.72
N ILE A 75 -3.81 -19.68 -7.62
CA ILE A 75 -3.43 -20.10 -6.26
C ILE A 75 -3.64 -21.61 -6.08
N ARG A 76 -4.71 -22.19 -6.64
CA ARG A 76 -4.96 -23.65 -6.59
C ARG A 76 -3.87 -24.42 -7.34
N GLY A 77 -3.51 -23.99 -8.55
CA GLY A 77 -2.42 -24.60 -9.32
C GLY A 77 -1.08 -24.61 -8.57
N LEU A 78 -0.72 -23.49 -7.92
CA LEU A 78 0.49 -23.41 -7.09
C LEU A 78 0.45 -24.30 -5.83
N LEU A 79 -0.75 -24.61 -5.31
CA LEU A 79 -0.92 -25.57 -4.23
C LEU A 79 -0.82 -27.02 -4.73
N GLU A 80 -1.42 -27.33 -5.88
CA GLU A 80 -1.35 -28.63 -6.54
C GLU A 80 0.11 -28.97 -6.95
N GLU A 81 0.84 -28.02 -7.54
CA GLU A 81 2.28 -28.15 -7.84
C GLU A 81 3.11 -28.41 -6.56
N ARG A 82 2.80 -27.69 -5.48
CA ARG A 82 3.47 -27.89 -4.18
C ARG A 82 3.15 -29.25 -3.56
N GLU A 83 1.93 -29.75 -3.69
CA GLU A 83 1.52 -31.06 -3.17
C GLU A 83 2.16 -32.21 -3.95
N LEU A 84 2.27 -32.07 -5.28
CA LEU A 84 3.04 -33.00 -6.11
C LEU A 84 4.52 -33.05 -5.71
N LEU A 85 5.18 -31.88 -5.57
CA LEU A 85 6.59 -31.82 -5.13
C LEU A 85 6.80 -32.40 -3.72
N MET A 86 5.85 -32.22 -2.79
CA MET A 86 5.94 -32.86 -1.47
C MET A 86 5.81 -34.38 -1.58
N ALA A 87 4.90 -34.90 -2.40
CA ALA A 87 4.75 -36.33 -2.63
C ALA A 87 5.97 -36.96 -3.32
N GLU A 88 6.61 -36.24 -4.26
CA GLU A 88 7.89 -36.66 -4.87
C GLU A 88 9.01 -36.74 -3.83
N TYR A 89 9.16 -35.73 -2.97
CA TYR A 89 10.14 -35.77 -1.88
C TYR A 89 9.85 -36.84 -0.82
N GLU A 90 8.58 -37.09 -0.49
CA GLU A 90 8.20 -38.19 0.41
C GLU A 90 8.58 -39.55 -0.21
N HIS A 91 8.30 -39.75 -1.50
CA HIS A 91 8.65 -40.98 -2.20
C HIS A 91 10.18 -41.19 -2.34
N GLU A 92 10.95 -40.15 -2.69
CA GLU A 92 12.42 -40.22 -2.70
C GLU A 92 12.97 -40.57 -1.31
N ASN A 93 12.41 -40.01 -0.24
CA ASN A 93 12.81 -40.35 1.13
C ASN A 93 12.47 -41.80 1.48
N GLU A 94 11.28 -42.31 1.15
CA GLU A 94 10.91 -43.71 1.36
C GLU A 94 11.81 -44.68 0.58
N GLN A 95 12.15 -44.35 -0.67
CA GLN A 95 13.10 -45.11 -1.47
C GLN A 95 14.49 -45.14 -0.82
N LEU A 96 15.04 -43.97 -0.44
CA LEU A 96 16.36 -43.89 0.21
C LEU A 96 16.40 -44.62 1.57
N HIS A 97 15.31 -44.60 2.34
CA HIS A 97 15.21 -45.40 3.57
C HIS A 97 15.21 -46.90 3.27
N SER A 98 14.51 -47.33 2.21
CA SER A 98 14.46 -48.72 1.75
C SER A 98 15.84 -49.21 1.25
N GLU A 99 16.54 -48.39 0.45
CA GLU A 99 17.90 -48.66 -0.02
C GLU A 99 18.90 -48.74 1.15
N LEU A 100 18.84 -47.80 2.10
CA LEU A 100 19.67 -47.84 3.32
C LEU A 100 19.37 -49.07 4.18
N GLN A 101 18.12 -49.55 4.23
CA GLN A 101 17.78 -50.79 4.92
C GLN A 101 18.30 -52.02 4.17
N GLN A 102 18.22 -52.04 2.84
CA GLN A 102 18.78 -53.12 2.01
C GLN A 102 20.30 -53.21 2.14
N ILE A 103 21.02 -52.07 2.09
CA ILE A 103 22.47 -52.01 2.27
C ILE A 103 22.88 -52.52 3.66
N LYS A 104 22.13 -52.15 4.72
CA LYS A 104 22.37 -52.69 6.07
C LYS A 104 22.21 -54.21 6.12
N LEU A 105 21.12 -54.76 5.57
CA LEU A 105 20.88 -56.20 5.54
C LEU A 105 21.95 -56.97 4.73
N GLN A 106 22.45 -56.39 3.64
CA GLN A 106 23.58 -56.93 2.88
C GLN A 106 24.87 -56.90 3.69
N HIS A 107 25.16 -55.79 4.38
CA HIS A 107 26.37 -55.64 5.20
C HIS A 107 26.34 -56.54 6.45
N ASP A 108 25.17 -56.75 7.05
CA ASP A 108 24.95 -57.69 8.16
C ASP A 108 25.09 -59.16 7.72
N ALA A 109 24.75 -59.48 6.47
CA ALA A 109 24.98 -60.80 5.88
C ALA A 109 26.47 -61.03 5.61
N GLN A 110 27.15 -60.08 4.97
CA GLN A 110 28.60 -60.12 4.73
C GLN A 110 29.41 -60.22 6.04
N LEU A 111 28.98 -59.51 7.10
CA LEU A 111 29.62 -59.63 8.41
C LEU A 111 29.47 -61.05 9.00
N LYS A 112 28.31 -61.70 8.84
CA LYS A 112 28.13 -63.11 9.26
C LYS A 112 28.99 -64.07 8.44
N GLU A 113 29.05 -63.91 7.13
CA GLU A 113 29.92 -64.72 6.26
C GLU A 113 31.40 -64.58 6.69
N VAL A 114 31.87 -63.37 7.02
CA VAL A 114 33.23 -63.13 7.53
C VAL A 114 33.45 -63.76 8.91
N VAL A 115 32.50 -63.65 9.83
CA VAL A 115 32.55 -64.32 11.14
C VAL A 115 32.63 -65.84 10.97
N GLU A 116 31.75 -66.43 10.14
CA GLU A 116 31.74 -67.87 9.87
C GLU A 116 33.02 -68.37 9.21
N MET A 117 33.65 -67.58 8.32
CA MET A 117 34.97 -67.90 7.74
C MET A 117 36.10 -67.81 8.78
N LEU A 118 36.11 -66.79 9.63
CA LEU A 118 37.11 -66.65 10.69
C LEU A 118 37.01 -67.77 11.73
N ASP A 119 35.79 -68.17 12.11
CA ASP A 119 35.55 -69.30 13.00
C ASP A 119 36.04 -70.64 12.40
N GLN A 120 35.86 -70.84 11.09
CA GLN A 120 36.32 -72.04 10.38
C GLN A 120 37.86 -72.16 10.34
N GLU A 121 38.57 -71.06 10.15
CA GLU A 121 40.05 -71.01 10.18
C GLU A 121 40.62 -70.94 11.62
N GLY A 122 39.76 -70.99 12.66
CA GLY A 122 40.17 -70.96 14.06
C GLY A 122 40.54 -69.57 14.60
N LEU A 123 40.20 -68.51 13.86
CA LEU A 123 40.46 -67.09 14.16
C LEU A 123 39.27 -66.39 14.84
N ALA A 124 38.41 -67.16 15.53
CA ALA A 124 37.20 -66.67 16.19
C ALA A 124 37.42 -65.48 17.13
N GLU A 125 38.61 -65.34 17.74
CA GLU A 125 38.95 -64.26 18.67
C GLU A 125 38.94 -62.86 18.02
N ILE A 126 39.18 -62.74 16.71
CA ILE A 126 39.15 -61.45 15.99
C ILE A 126 37.81 -61.15 15.29
N SER A 127 36.86 -62.09 15.30
CA SER A 127 35.57 -61.97 14.59
C SER A 127 34.74 -60.73 14.99
N TYR A 128 34.84 -60.29 16.25
CA TYR A 128 34.16 -59.09 16.78
C TYR A 128 35.01 -57.82 16.74
N SER A 129 36.25 -57.88 16.26
CA SER A 129 37.13 -56.71 16.10
C SER A 129 36.76 -55.88 14.87
N SER A 130 37.27 -54.65 14.77
CA SER A 130 36.93 -53.77 13.63
C SER A 130 37.47 -54.32 12.29
N PRO A 131 36.84 -54.09 11.12
CA PRO A 131 37.35 -54.62 9.84
C PRO A 131 38.80 -54.21 9.53
N SER A 132 39.21 -53.01 9.95
CA SER A 132 40.60 -52.53 9.89
C SER A 132 41.58 -53.34 10.75
N GLU A 133 41.12 -53.87 11.87
CA GLU A 133 41.87 -54.62 12.88
C GLU A 133 41.93 -56.10 12.53
N GLN A 134 40.82 -56.66 12.01
CA GLN A 134 40.79 -57.97 11.34
C GLN A 134 41.82 -58.02 10.20
N VAL A 135 41.81 -57.03 9.31
CA VAL A 135 42.80 -56.93 8.20
C VAL A 135 44.22 -56.77 8.73
N ALA A 136 44.45 -55.96 9.77
CA ALA A 136 45.77 -55.81 10.36
C ALA A 136 46.31 -57.14 10.95
N TYR A 137 45.46 -57.88 11.67
CA TYR A 137 45.81 -59.19 12.23
C TYR A 137 46.12 -60.21 11.12
N LEU A 138 45.25 -60.32 10.11
CA LEU A 138 45.43 -61.24 8.97
C LEU A 138 46.69 -60.91 8.16
N LEU A 139 47.09 -59.63 8.04
CA LEU A 139 48.35 -59.24 7.41
C LEU A 139 49.58 -59.67 8.22
N VAL A 140 49.51 -59.59 9.56
CA VAL A 140 50.58 -60.08 10.45
C VAL A 140 50.69 -61.61 10.36
N GLU A 141 49.60 -62.35 10.50
CA GLU A 141 49.65 -63.81 10.46
C GLU A 141 50.01 -64.35 9.06
N ARG A 142 49.65 -63.64 7.98
CA ARG A 142 50.18 -63.95 6.65
C ARG A 142 51.70 -63.79 6.58
N SER A 143 52.28 -62.81 7.28
CA SER A 143 53.73 -62.62 7.29
C SER A 143 54.47 -63.71 8.09
N THR A 144 53.96 -64.09 9.27
CA THR A 144 54.56 -65.17 10.09
C THR A 144 54.50 -66.53 9.40
N LEU A 145 53.43 -66.81 8.65
CA LEU A 145 53.29 -68.03 7.85
C LEU A 145 54.25 -68.05 6.64
N LEU A 146 54.47 -66.91 5.97
CA LEU A 146 55.44 -66.79 4.87
C LEU A 146 56.89 -67.00 5.35
N GLU A 147 57.28 -66.38 6.47
CA GLU A 147 58.60 -66.59 7.08
C GLU A 147 58.84 -68.08 7.43
N ARG A 148 57.80 -68.78 7.90
CA ARG A 148 57.86 -70.21 8.20
C ARG A 148 58.02 -71.08 6.95
N LEU A 149 57.37 -70.72 5.84
CA LEU A 149 57.49 -71.40 4.54
C LEU A 149 58.89 -71.22 3.94
N GLU A 150 59.42 -70.00 3.90
CA GLU A 150 60.81 -69.75 3.46
C GLU A 150 61.83 -70.52 4.32
N ALA A 151 61.56 -70.63 5.63
CA ALA A 151 62.37 -71.40 6.56
C ALA A 151 62.20 -72.93 6.41
N THR A 152 61.26 -73.42 5.60
CA THR A 152 61.19 -74.83 5.17
C THR A 152 61.83 -75.07 3.80
N ASP A 153 61.67 -74.17 2.83
CA ASP A 153 62.31 -74.31 1.51
C ASP A 153 63.84 -74.32 1.61
N ARG A 154 64.40 -73.41 2.43
CA ARG A 154 65.85 -73.38 2.76
C ARG A 154 66.37 -74.70 3.41
N LYS A 155 65.48 -75.55 3.95
CA LYS A 155 65.81 -76.88 4.49
C LYS A 155 65.66 -78.01 3.46
N LEU A 156 65.02 -77.77 2.32
CA LEU A 156 64.92 -78.69 1.19
C LEU A 156 66.10 -78.49 0.23
N ASP A 157 66.44 -77.24 -0.09
CA ASP A 157 67.62 -76.89 -0.92
C ASP A 157 68.92 -77.50 -0.36
N THR A 158 69.08 -77.45 0.96
CA THR A 158 70.26 -77.95 1.67
C THR A 158 70.41 -79.48 1.67
N GLN A 159 69.40 -80.23 1.20
CA GLN A 159 69.46 -81.69 1.08
C GLN A 159 69.79 -82.18 -0.34
N SER A 160 69.78 -81.31 -1.36
CA SER A 160 69.93 -81.71 -2.77
C SER A 160 71.39 -81.75 -3.28
N LEU A 161 72.38 -81.47 -2.43
CA LEU A 161 73.78 -81.25 -2.82
C LEU A 161 74.74 -82.44 -2.62
N THR A 162 74.23 -83.67 -2.49
CA THR A 162 75.04 -84.89 -2.27
C THR A 162 74.87 -85.95 -3.36
N GLY A 163 75.40 -85.67 -4.56
CA GLY A 163 75.53 -86.64 -5.66
C GLY A 163 76.85 -86.44 -6.42
N HIS A 164 77.67 -87.49 -6.55
CA HIS A 164 79.01 -87.40 -7.16
C HIS A 164 79.02 -87.82 -8.65
N PRO A 165 79.94 -87.29 -9.48
CA PRO A 165 79.86 -87.35 -10.95
C PRO A 165 80.59 -88.56 -11.57
N ARG A 166 80.58 -88.62 -12.91
CA ARG A 166 81.59 -89.36 -13.71
C ARG A 166 82.11 -88.51 -14.86
N GLU A 167 83.39 -88.72 -15.17
CA GLU A 167 84.23 -87.91 -16.07
C GLU A 167 84.49 -88.65 -17.41
N ILE A 168 85.05 -87.93 -18.41
CA ILE A 168 86.22 -88.28 -19.28
C ILE A 168 86.20 -87.48 -20.62
N PRO A 169 87.35 -87.10 -21.26
CA PRO A 169 87.45 -85.89 -22.08
C PRO A 169 88.01 -86.04 -23.54
N GLN A 170 88.31 -84.89 -24.17
CA GLN A 170 89.18 -84.56 -25.34
C GLN A 170 90.39 -85.54 -25.58
N GLU A 171 91.02 -85.79 -26.76
CA GLU A 171 91.12 -85.13 -28.10
C GLU A 171 91.80 -86.12 -29.13
N VAL A 172 92.36 -85.88 -30.36
CA VAL A 172 92.56 -84.71 -31.29
C VAL A 172 92.60 -85.08 -32.82
N GLN A 173 93.71 -85.61 -33.39
CA GLN A 173 94.07 -85.78 -34.84
C GLN A 173 94.95 -87.06 -35.01
N GLY A 174 95.30 -87.66 -36.17
CA GLY A 174 95.00 -87.48 -37.61
C GLY A 174 96.04 -88.21 -38.53
N GLU A 175 95.73 -88.41 -39.83
CA GLU A 175 96.46 -89.12 -40.93
C GLU A 175 96.45 -90.68 -40.95
N ALA A 176 96.27 -91.40 -42.07
CA ALA A 176 95.37 -91.25 -43.25
C ALA A 176 95.19 -92.65 -43.92
N MET A 177 94.04 -92.90 -44.59
CA MET A 177 93.67 -94.09 -45.40
C MET A 177 93.12 -95.39 -44.74
N PRO A 178 93.49 -95.82 -43.51
CA PRO A 178 92.55 -96.54 -42.65
C PRO A 178 91.52 -95.58 -42.07
N GLU A 179 91.90 -94.29 -42.01
CA GLU A 179 91.08 -93.22 -41.48
C GLU A 179 89.77 -93.05 -42.25
N GLU A 180 89.72 -93.06 -43.58
CA GLU A 180 88.46 -92.82 -44.31
C GLU A 180 87.28 -93.70 -43.84
N HIS A 181 87.52 -94.89 -43.29
CA HIS A 181 86.48 -95.72 -42.66
C HIS A 181 86.21 -95.36 -41.19
N ALA A 182 87.25 -95.11 -40.38
CA ALA A 182 87.10 -94.70 -38.98
C ALA A 182 86.53 -93.27 -38.84
N GLU A 183 86.90 -92.40 -39.76
CA GLU A 183 86.47 -91.02 -39.97
C GLU A 183 85.06 -90.97 -40.56
N ARG A 184 84.71 -91.83 -41.54
CA ARG A 184 83.30 -92.05 -41.89
C ARG A 184 82.47 -92.50 -40.69
N GLN A 185 82.96 -93.42 -39.87
CA GLN A 185 82.25 -93.80 -38.64
C GLN A 185 82.25 -92.71 -37.55
N ARG A 186 83.18 -91.74 -37.56
CA ARG A 186 83.10 -90.56 -36.69
C ARG A 186 82.03 -89.62 -37.23
N LEU A 187 82.15 -89.21 -38.49
CA LEU A 187 81.17 -88.39 -39.21
C LEU A 187 79.75 -88.98 -39.16
N GLU A 188 79.58 -90.30 -39.24
CA GLU A 188 78.28 -90.99 -39.12
C GLU A 188 77.71 -90.85 -37.70
N ARG A 189 78.53 -91.01 -36.65
CA ARG A 189 78.12 -90.74 -35.25
C ARG A 189 77.86 -89.26 -35.01
N ASP A 190 78.64 -88.37 -35.62
CA ASP A 190 78.49 -86.92 -35.53
C ASP A 190 77.24 -86.44 -36.29
N LEU A 191 76.85 -87.13 -37.38
CA LEU A 191 75.64 -86.87 -38.17
C LEU A 191 74.39 -87.46 -37.48
N ASP A 192 74.49 -88.64 -36.85
CA ASP A 192 73.47 -89.17 -35.92
C ASP A 192 73.25 -88.21 -34.74
N GLU A 193 74.33 -87.72 -34.14
CA GLU A 193 74.29 -86.80 -33.00
C GLU A 193 73.79 -85.41 -33.41
N ALA A 194 74.19 -84.90 -34.57
CA ALA A 194 73.59 -83.70 -35.17
C ALA A 194 72.11 -83.92 -35.49
N SER A 195 71.71 -85.11 -35.95
CA SER A 195 70.30 -85.45 -36.20
C SER A 195 69.48 -85.53 -34.92
N ARG A 196 70.04 -86.07 -33.82
CA ARG A 196 69.42 -86.02 -32.49
C ARG A 196 69.27 -84.58 -32.00
N ARG A 197 70.32 -83.75 -32.09
CA ARG A 197 70.27 -82.33 -31.70
C ARG A 197 69.28 -81.54 -32.54
N LEU A 198 69.22 -81.78 -33.85
CA LEU A 198 68.25 -81.20 -34.77
C LEU A 198 66.82 -81.66 -34.46
N ALA A 199 66.61 -82.92 -34.08
CA ALA A 199 65.30 -83.42 -33.66
C ALA A 199 64.84 -82.77 -32.35
N MET A 200 65.73 -82.61 -31.35
CA MET A 200 65.43 -81.88 -30.11
C MET A 200 65.14 -80.40 -30.39
N ALA A 201 65.97 -79.72 -31.18
CA ALA A 201 65.73 -78.33 -31.58
C ALA A 201 64.39 -78.18 -32.34
N HIS A 202 64.01 -79.13 -33.20
CA HIS A 202 62.71 -79.14 -33.84
C HIS A 202 61.54 -79.46 -32.88
N GLN A 203 61.76 -80.09 -31.73
CA GLN A 203 60.74 -80.24 -30.67
C GLN A 203 60.65 -78.96 -29.81
N GLU A 204 61.78 -78.35 -29.49
CA GLU A 204 61.89 -77.11 -28.71
C GLU A 204 61.29 -75.92 -29.48
N ILE A 205 61.58 -75.78 -30.77
CA ILE A 205 60.92 -74.80 -31.66
C ILE A 205 59.40 -74.99 -31.69
N ARG A 206 58.91 -76.25 -31.69
CA ARG A 206 57.46 -76.52 -31.62
C ARG A 206 56.88 -76.10 -30.28
N HIS A 207 57.51 -76.51 -29.17
CA HIS A 207 57.09 -76.12 -27.81
C HIS A 207 57.00 -74.59 -27.66
N LEU A 208 58.06 -73.87 -28.05
CA LEU A 208 58.10 -72.41 -28.01
C LEU A 208 57.08 -71.75 -28.94
N THR A 209 56.70 -72.40 -30.05
CA THR A 209 55.62 -71.93 -30.94
C THR A 209 54.25 -72.14 -30.30
N ASP A 210 54.00 -73.31 -29.70
CA ASP A 210 52.75 -73.63 -29.00
C ASP A 210 52.56 -72.74 -27.75
N GLU A 211 53.66 -72.42 -27.03
CA GLU A 211 53.67 -71.44 -25.94
C GLU A 211 53.40 -70.02 -26.44
N LEU A 212 54.06 -69.57 -27.51
CA LEU A 212 53.81 -68.24 -28.11
C LEU A 212 52.36 -68.08 -28.57
N ASP A 213 51.80 -69.08 -29.24
CA ASP A 213 50.40 -69.04 -29.69
C ASP A 213 49.41 -69.25 -28.55
N SER A 214 49.81 -69.84 -27.42
CA SER A 214 49.01 -69.86 -26.19
C SER A 214 49.01 -68.50 -25.49
N ALA A 215 50.19 -67.87 -25.35
CA ALA A 215 50.35 -66.53 -24.80
C ALA A 215 49.65 -65.45 -25.63
N ARG A 216 49.65 -65.58 -26.97
CA ARG A 216 48.87 -64.72 -27.87
C ARG A 216 47.36 -64.87 -27.66
N LYS A 217 46.87 -66.10 -27.42
CA LYS A 217 45.44 -66.34 -27.16
C LYS A 217 45.01 -65.76 -25.81
N THR A 218 45.81 -65.91 -24.75
CA THR A 218 45.51 -65.31 -23.45
C THR A 218 45.58 -63.78 -23.50
N GLN A 219 46.58 -63.20 -24.17
CA GLN A 219 46.66 -61.75 -24.37
C GLN A 219 45.45 -61.21 -25.16
N ALA A 220 45.08 -61.84 -26.28
CA ALA A 220 43.93 -61.40 -27.08
C ALA A 220 42.60 -61.46 -26.29
N VAL A 221 42.43 -62.45 -25.40
CA VAL A 221 41.27 -62.52 -24.49
C VAL A 221 41.32 -61.41 -23.43
N HIS A 222 42.51 -61.08 -22.90
CA HIS A 222 42.71 -59.96 -21.97
C HIS A 222 42.36 -58.62 -22.62
N ASP A 223 42.91 -58.33 -23.80
CA ASP A 223 42.71 -57.09 -24.54
C ASP A 223 41.22 -56.87 -24.89
N VAL A 224 40.51 -57.95 -25.27
CA VAL A 224 39.07 -57.92 -25.50
C VAL A 224 38.28 -57.65 -24.21
N ALA A 225 38.69 -58.22 -23.07
CA ALA A 225 38.06 -57.98 -21.78
C ALA A 225 38.28 -56.53 -21.28
N GLU A 226 39.44 -55.93 -21.52
CA GLU A 226 39.70 -54.51 -21.21
C GLU A 226 38.90 -53.58 -22.13
N LEU A 227 38.87 -53.86 -23.43
CA LEU A 227 38.00 -53.14 -24.38
C LEU A 227 36.52 -53.22 -24.01
N GLN A 228 36.06 -54.34 -23.45
CA GLN A 228 34.68 -54.49 -23.00
C GLN A 228 34.40 -53.62 -21.76
N LYS A 229 35.26 -53.65 -20.74
CA LYS A 229 35.18 -52.75 -19.57
C LYS A 229 35.19 -51.27 -19.97
N ALA A 230 36.03 -50.91 -20.95
CA ALA A 230 36.14 -49.53 -21.45
C ALA A 230 34.86 -49.07 -22.18
N LYS A 231 34.18 -49.97 -22.93
CA LYS A 231 32.86 -49.67 -23.52
C LYS A 231 31.81 -49.47 -22.45
N GLU A 232 31.68 -50.40 -21.50
CA GLU A 232 30.71 -50.29 -20.40
C GLU A 232 30.88 -49.01 -19.58
N HIS A 233 32.12 -48.54 -19.38
CA HIS A 233 32.36 -47.27 -18.70
C HIS A 233 31.89 -46.07 -19.53
N ASN A 234 32.19 -46.03 -20.84
CA ASN A 234 31.68 -44.98 -21.73
C ASN A 234 30.15 -45.00 -21.83
N GLU A 235 29.53 -46.17 -21.90
CA GLU A 235 28.06 -46.30 -21.94
C GLU A 235 27.38 -45.77 -20.66
N ARG A 236 28.03 -45.88 -19.49
CA ARG A 236 27.57 -45.26 -18.23
C ARG A 236 27.72 -43.74 -18.28
N LEU A 237 28.86 -43.23 -18.73
CA LEU A 237 29.09 -41.78 -18.90
C LEU A 237 28.09 -41.17 -19.91
N ASP A 238 27.78 -41.84 -21.01
CA ASP A 238 26.78 -41.40 -21.98
C ASP A 238 25.35 -41.42 -21.43
N GLN A 239 25.03 -42.30 -20.47
CA GLN A 239 23.76 -42.26 -19.73
C GLN A 239 23.71 -41.07 -18.78
N GLU A 240 24.78 -40.84 -18.02
CA GLU A 240 24.91 -39.74 -17.07
C GLU A 240 24.87 -38.36 -17.77
N ILE A 241 25.58 -38.21 -18.89
CA ILE A 241 25.53 -37.01 -19.75
C ILE A 241 24.11 -36.78 -20.29
N ARG A 242 23.36 -37.83 -20.64
CA ARG A 242 21.94 -37.71 -21.05
C ARG A 242 21.04 -37.29 -19.89
N ALA A 243 21.24 -37.84 -18.69
CA ALA A 243 20.47 -37.48 -17.50
C ALA A 243 20.73 -36.02 -17.08
N LEU A 244 22.00 -35.58 -17.07
CA LEU A 244 22.38 -34.19 -16.81
C LEU A 244 21.80 -33.23 -17.85
N ARG A 245 21.85 -33.58 -19.15
CA ARG A 245 21.17 -32.83 -20.22
C ARG A 245 19.65 -32.90 -20.13
N GLY A 246 19.08 -33.84 -19.37
CA GLY A 246 17.68 -33.85 -18.97
C GLY A 246 17.42 -32.78 -17.92
N ARG A 247 18.07 -32.89 -16.76
CA ARG A 247 17.95 -31.98 -15.62
C ARG A 247 18.17 -30.51 -16.00
N VAL A 248 19.18 -30.20 -16.82
CA VAL A 248 19.42 -28.82 -17.30
C VAL A 248 18.23 -28.27 -18.10
N ARG A 249 17.58 -29.07 -18.94
CA ARG A 249 16.38 -28.62 -19.69
C ARG A 249 15.15 -28.42 -18.80
N VAL A 250 15.02 -29.21 -17.74
CA VAL A 250 13.96 -29.03 -16.73
C VAL A 250 14.21 -27.73 -15.96
N LEU A 251 15.42 -27.53 -15.41
CA LEU A 251 15.83 -26.31 -14.71
C LEU A 251 15.72 -25.05 -15.59
N ASP A 252 16.03 -25.11 -16.88
CA ASP A 252 15.83 -23.98 -17.80
C ASP A 252 14.32 -23.70 -18.05
N SER A 253 13.45 -24.71 -17.98
CA SER A 253 12.00 -24.52 -18.09
C SER A 253 11.38 -23.94 -16.82
N GLU A 254 11.79 -24.41 -15.64
CA GLU A 254 11.44 -23.82 -14.34
C GLU A 254 11.92 -22.37 -14.23
N ARG A 255 13.17 -22.11 -14.62
CA ARG A 255 13.73 -20.75 -14.67
C ARG A 255 12.94 -19.85 -15.60
N LYS A 256 12.38 -20.38 -16.69
CA LYS A 256 11.51 -19.62 -17.62
C LYS A 256 10.14 -19.33 -17.02
N THR A 257 9.47 -20.29 -16.38
CA THR A 257 8.17 -20.03 -15.73
C THR A 257 8.32 -19.04 -14.56
N LEU A 258 9.37 -19.18 -13.75
CA LEU A 258 9.70 -18.22 -12.68
C LEU A 258 9.96 -16.81 -13.23
N LEU A 259 10.68 -16.67 -14.35
CA LEU A 259 10.87 -15.38 -15.03
C LEU A 259 9.56 -14.79 -15.56
N GLU A 260 8.62 -15.63 -16.00
CA GLU A 260 7.28 -15.21 -16.45
C GLU A 260 6.36 -14.81 -15.29
N MET A 261 6.60 -15.31 -14.07
CA MET A 261 5.90 -14.91 -12.84
C MET A 261 6.40 -13.60 -12.22
N VAL A 262 7.68 -13.22 -12.39
CA VAL A 262 8.25 -12.00 -11.79
C VAL A 262 7.44 -10.71 -12.10
N PRO A 263 6.97 -10.45 -13.33
CA PRO A 263 6.12 -9.30 -13.63
C PRO A 263 4.79 -9.30 -12.86
N CYS A 264 4.22 -10.48 -12.56
CA CYS A 264 2.98 -10.59 -11.79
C CYS A 264 3.21 -10.24 -10.30
N LEU A 265 4.37 -10.62 -9.74
CA LEU A 265 4.76 -10.22 -8.38
C LEU A 265 4.97 -8.70 -8.28
N GLN A 266 5.65 -8.09 -9.26
CA GLN A 266 5.82 -6.63 -9.33
C GLN A 266 4.47 -5.90 -9.42
N GLN A 267 3.51 -6.42 -10.19
CA GLN A 267 2.15 -5.88 -10.24
C GLN A 267 1.37 -6.01 -8.92
N LEU A 268 1.71 -6.97 -8.06
CA LEU A 268 1.13 -7.08 -6.71
C LEU A 268 1.77 -6.05 -5.77
N GLU A 269 3.09 -5.87 -5.81
CA GLU A 269 3.78 -4.82 -5.03
C GLU A 269 3.28 -3.41 -5.39
N ASP A 270 3.04 -3.13 -6.68
CA ASP A 270 2.44 -1.87 -7.17
C ASP A 270 1.00 -1.66 -6.65
N LYS A 271 0.19 -2.74 -6.59
CA LYS A 271 -1.16 -2.70 -6.02
C LYS A 271 -1.10 -2.44 -4.51
N ASP A 272 -0.20 -3.09 -3.78
CA ASP A 272 -0.01 -2.87 -2.34
C ASP A 272 0.53 -1.46 -2.05
N CYS A 273 1.35 -0.88 -2.93
CA CYS A 273 1.73 0.53 -2.85
C CYS A 273 0.51 1.45 -3.00
N ARG A 274 -0.35 1.18 -4.00
CA ARG A 274 -1.62 1.92 -4.20
C ARG A 274 -2.58 1.77 -3.02
N VAL A 275 -2.77 0.57 -2.46
CA VAL A 275 -3.64 0.34 -1.29
C VAL A 275 -3.13 1.12 -0.07
N ARG A 276 -1.83 1.04 0.23
CA ARG A 276 -1.19 1.81 1.32
C ARG A 276 -1.20 3.33 1.09
N GLU A 277 -1.39 3.79 -0.14
CA GLU A 277 -1.60 5.21 -0.45
C GLU A 277 -3.07 5.61 -0.25
N LEU A 278 -4.02 4.82 -0.77
CA LEU A 278 -5.45 5.07 -0.62
C LEU A 278 -5.87 5.07 0.86
N GLN A 279 -5.31 4.17 1.68
CA GLN A 279 -5.49 4.20 3.15
C GLN A 279 -5.00 5.53 3.77
N ARG A 280 -3.86 6.06 3.31
CA ARG A 280 -3.35 7.36 3.76
C ARG A 280 -4.18 8.55 3.26
N ARG A 281 -4.77 8.47 2.04
CA ARG A 281 -5.74 9.47 1.57
C ARG A 281 -7.03 9.42 2.41
N LEU A 282 -7.52 8.22 2.74
CA LEU A 282 -8.72 8.02 3.57
C LEU A 282 -8.53 8.61 4.97
N GLN A 283 -7.42 8.29 5.65
CA GLN A 283 -7.11 8.84 6.97
C GLN A 283 -7.04 10.38 6.98
N LYS A 284 -6.46 11.00 5.94
CA LYS A 284 -6.47 12.45 5.80
C LYS A 284 -7.88 13.04 5.65
N LEU A 285 -8.72 12.42 4.83
CA LEU A 285 -10.11 12.84 4.66
C LEU A 285 -10.93 12.66 5.94
N GLN A 286 -10.61 11.66 6.77
CA GLN A 286 -11.21 11.50 8.10
C GLN A 286 -10.80 12.63 9.03
N THR A 287 -9.51 12.97 9.13
CA THR A 287 -9.06 14.12 9.94
C THR A 287 -9.56 15.46 9.40
N GLU A 288 -9.66 15.64 8.08
CA GLU A 288 -10.27 16.83 7.46
C GLU A 288 -11.77 16.93 7.78
N GLN A 289 -12.48 15.80 7.93
CA GLN A 289 -13.88 15.77 8.38
C GLN A 289 -14.01 16.07 9.87
N GLU A 290 -13.12 15.53 10.71
CA GLU A 290 -13.07 15.81 12.16
C GLU A 290 -12.86 17.31 12.42
N GLU A 291 -11.85 17.94 11.81
CA GLU A 291 -11.62 19.39 11.95
C GLU A 291 -12.78 20.26 11.39
N LEU A 292 -13.56 19.74 10.43
CA LEU A 292 -14.73 20.45 9.90
C LEU A 292 -15.95 20.33 10.83
N VAL A 293 -16.07 19.22 11.58
CA VAL A 293 -17.09 19.09 12.64
C VAL A 293 -16.76 20.03 13.79
N GLU A 294 -15.51 20.05 14.28
CA GLU A 294 -15.08 20.97 15.34
C GLU A 294 -15.37 22.44 14.98
N ARG A 295 -15.04 22.86 13.75
CA ARG A 295 -15.33 24.22 13.27
C ARG A 295 -16.83 24.53 13.13
N ASN A 296 -17.67 23.54 12.86
CA ASN A 296 -19.12 23.74 12.84
C ASN A 296 -19.66 23.90 14.28
N GLU A 297 -19.16 23.13 15.25
CA GLU A 297 -19.52 23.29 16.67
C GLU A 297 -19.09 24.67 17.21
N GLU A 298 -17.89 25.16 16.85
CA GLU A 298 -17.44 26.54 17.13
C GLU A 298 -18.39 27.58 16.53
N LEU A 299 -18.77 27.43 15.26
CA LEU A 299 -19.68 28.34 14.57
C LEU A 299 -21.09 28.33 15.17
N GLU A 300 -21.63 27.17 15.56
CA GLU A 300 -22.93 27.07 16.24
C GLU A 300 -22.89 27.77 17.61
N SER A 301 -21.79 27.64 18.37
CA SER A 301 -21.60 28.36 19.64
C SER A 301 -21.59 29.88 19.42
N LEU A 302 -20.77 30.38 18.48
CA LEU A 302 -20.67 31.81 18.15
C LEU A 302 -22.00 32.39 17.63
N LEU A 303 -22.76 31.62 16.85
CA LEU A 303 -24.07 32.03 16.33
C LEU A 303 -25.10 32.06 17.48
N GLY A 304 -25.03 31.13 18.43
CA GLY A 304 -25.80 31.15 19.67
C GLY A 304 -25.49 32.37 20.55
N GLU A 305 -24.21 32.70 20.74
CA GLU A 305 -23.77 33.91 21.45
C GLU A 305 -24.29 35.19 20.78
N ALA A 306 -24.12 35.32 19.46
CA ALA A 306 -24.61 36.46 18.69
C ALA A 306 -26.15 36.60 18.77
N GLN A 307 -26.90 35.50 18.73
CA GLN A 307 -28.35 35.52 18.95
C GLN A 307 -28.72 35.99 20.35
N ASN A 308 -27.95 35.62 21.38
CA ASN A 308 -28.22 35.99 22.76
C ASN A 308 -27.86 37.46 23.06
N LEU A 309 -26.76 37.96 22.51
CA LEU A 309 -26.43 39.39 22.51
C LEU A 309 -27.55 40.21 21.84
N GLY A 310 -27.98 39.82 20.64
CA GLY A 310 -29.07 40.47 19.95
C GLY A 310 -30.45 40.36 20.65
N LYS A 311 -30.66 39.39 21.55
CA LYS A 311 -31.84 39.38 22.44
C LYS A 311 -31.70 40.42 23.55
N ALA A 312 -30.56 40.44 24.25
CA ALA A 312 -30.29 41.40 25.31
C ALA A 312 -30.34 42.86 24.81
N GLU A 313 -29.86 43.15 23.60
CA GLU A 313 -30.00 44.46 22.96
C GLU A 313 -31.47 44.85 22.70
N ARG A 314 -32.31 43.91 22.24
CA ARG A 314 -33.76 44.15 22.06
C ARG A 314 -34.47 44.38 23.38
N GLU A 315 -34.17 43.57 24.41
CA GLU A 315 -34.73 43.71 25.76
C GLU A 315 -34.31 45.05 26.42
N HIS A 316 -33.07 45.51 26.17
CA HIS A 316 -32.61 46.83 26.58
C HIS A 316 -33.39 47.95 25.85
N HIS A 317 -33.48 47.89 24.53
CA HIS A 317 -34.21 48.91 23.76
C HIS A 317 -35.72 48.92 24.03
N GLU A 318 -36.34 47.77 24.30
CA GLU A 318 -37.72 47.69 24.76
C GLU A 318 -37.89 48.36 26.14
N SER A 319 -36.96 48.10 27.06
CA SER A 319 -36.91 48.75 28.38
C SER A 319 -36.71 50.28 28.29
N GLU A 320 -35.87 50.75 27.36
CA GLU A 320 -35.67 52.18 27.06
C GLU A 320 -36.93 52.81 26.46
N VAL A 321 -37.55 52.15 25.48
CA VAL A 321 -38.79 52.61 24.83
C VAL A 321 -39.94 52.67 25.83
N GLU A 322 -40.11 51.67 26.70
CA GLU A 322 -41.07 51.77 27.80
C GLU A 322 -40.72 52.92 28.76
N GLY A 323 -39.45 53.10 29.11
CA GLY A 323 -38.98 54.21 29.94
C GLY A 323 -39.33 55.59 29.35
N LEU A 324 -39.17 55.76 28.04
CA LEU A 324 -39.55 56.95 27.29
C LEU A 324 -41.07 57.11 27.21
N GLN A 325 -41.83 56.05 26.93
CA GLN A 325 -43.29 56.08 26.93
C GLN A 325 -43.85 56.49 28.32
N ARG A 326 -43.26 56.00 29.41
CA ARG A 326 -43.61 56.39 30.78
C ARG A 326 -43.34 57.89 31.02
N LYS A 327 -42.20 58.42 30.56
CA LYS A 327 -41.89 59.88 30.63
C LYS A 327 -42.90 60.71 29.86
N VAL A 328 -43.17 60.39 28.59
CA VAL A 328 -44.15 61.12 27.76
C VAL A 328 -45.56 61.06 28.36
N ARG A 329 -45.96 59.93 28.97
CA ARG A 329 -47.24 59.86 29.72
C ARG A 329 -47.25 60.78 30.94
N LEU A 330 -46.15 60.90 31.67
CA LEU A 330 -46.04 61.83 32.80
C LEU A 330 -46.11 63.29 32.31
N GLU A 331 -45.36 63.67 31.28
CA GLU A 331 -45.39 65.01 30.69
C GLU A 331 -46.80 65.41 30.21
N VAL A 332 -47.54 64.48 29.58
CA VAL A 332 -48.95 64.70 29.17
C VAL A 332 -49.89 64.84 30.37
N LEU A 333 -49.67 64.10 31.46
CA LEU A 333 -50.46 64.23 32.69
C LEU A 333 -50.12 65.50 33.46
N GLU A 334 -48.85 65.93 33.47
CA GLU A 334 -48.41 67.21 34.04
C GLU A 334 -48.98 68.40 33.26
N GLY A 335 -48.98 68.34 31.93
CA GLY A 335 -49.65 69.35 31.08
C GLY A 335 -51.14 69.47 31.41
N ARG A 336 -51.87 68.35 31.45
CA ARG A 336 -53.28 68.33 31.89
C ARG A 336 -53.49 68.83 33.31
N LEU A 337 -52.56 68.58 34.22
CA LEU A 337 -52.60 69.08 35.59
C LEU A 337 -52.31 70.58 35.65
N VAL A 338 -51.51 71.14 34.74
CA VAL A 338 -51.36 72.60 34.57
C VAL A 338 -52.65 73.21 34.03
N GLU A 339 -53.24 72.63 32.98
CA GLU A 339 -54.57 73.04 32.48
C GLU A 339 -55.63 73.00 33.61
N GLU A 340 -55.72 71.91 34.38
CA GLU A 340 -56.67 71.81 35.50
C GLU A 340 -56.38 72.83 36.62
N LYS A 341 -55.10 73.15 36.89
CA LYS A 341 -54.72 74.22 37.84
C LYS A 341 -55.11 75.60 37.31
N GLU A 342 -55.08 75.84 36.00
CA GLU A 342 -55.52 77.09 35.39
C GLU A 342 -57.05 77.20 35.38
N TRP A 343 -57.76 76.14 35.01
CA TRP A 343 -59.22 76.03 35.19
C TRP A 343 -59.63 76.22 36.65
N ARG A 344 -58.88 75.66 37.60
CA ARG A 344 -59.14 75.84 39.03
C ARG A 344 -58.89 77.27 39.48
N LYS A 345 -57.80 77.92 39.06
CA LYS A 345 -57.56 79.36 39.34
C LYS A 345 -58.66 80.24 38.75
N GLN A 346 -59.16 79.91 37.55
CA GLN A 346 -60.26 80.64 36.92
C GLN A 346 -61.57 80.43 37.70
N LEU A 347 -61.88 79.20 38.11
CA LEU A 347 -63.00 78.90 38.99
C LEU A 347 -62.86 79.54 40.37
N GLU A 348 -61.67 79.58 40.96
CA GLU A 348 -61.37 80.29 42.21
C GLU A 348 -61.54 81.80 42.05
N LEU A 349 -61.18 82.37 40.90
CA LEU A 349 -61.41 83.78 40.57
C LEU A 349 -62.90 84.10 40.41
N ASP A 350 -63.66 83.24 39.73
CA ASP A 350 -65.10 83.43 39.52
C ASP A 350 -65.92 83.14 40.80
N LEU A 351 -65.48 82.17 41.61
CA LEU A 351 -65.99 81.90 42.95
C LEU A 351 -65.56 82.98 43.95
N ALA A 352 -64.41 83.64 43.76
CA ALA A 352 -64.01 84.83 44.51
C ALA A 352 -64.85 86.06 44.14
N LYS A 353 -65.22 86.25 42.86
CA LYS A 353 -66.21 87.28 42.46
C LYS A 353 -67.55 87.01 43.16
N ALA A 354 -68.02 85.76 43.18
CA ALA A 354 -69.22 85.37 43.91
C ALA A 354 -69.06 85.54 45.44
N GLN A 355 -67.91 85.21 46.02
CA GLN A 355 -67.64 85.41 47.44
C GLN A 355 -67.46 86.88 47.83
N VAL A 356 -67.01 87.77 46.95
CA VAL A 356 -67.00 89.22 47.22
C VAL A 356 -68.43 89.77 47.22
N ALA A 357 -69.33 89.22 46.39
CA ALA A 357 -70.76 89.48 46.47
C ALA A 357 -71.47 88.85 47.70
N ILE A 358 -70.74 88.12 48.55
CA ILE A 358 -71.21 87.57 49.83
C ILE A 358 -70.51 88.29 51.00
N LYS A 359 -69.17 88.44 50.96
CA LYS A 359 -68.31 89.16 51.92
C LYS A 359 -68.46 90.69 51.88
N THR A 360 -69.54 91.18 51.28
CA THR A 360 -70.16 92.46 51.66
C THR A 360 -70.77 92.40 53.08
N ASP A 361 -71.06 91.20 53.60
CA ASP A 361 -71.21 90.90 55.03
C ASP A 361 -69.83 90.80 55.74
N LYS A 362 -69.73 91.22 57.02
CA LYS A 362 -68.45 91.54 57.71
C LYS A 362 -68.34 90.95 59.12
N GLU A 363 -67.15 90.44 59.53
CA GLU A 363 -66.88 89.96 60.92
C GLU A 363 -65.43 90.16 61.48
N LEU A 364 -64.54 89.14 61.51
CA LEU A 364 -63.86 88.71 62.76
C LEU A 364 -62.35 88.98 63.02
N ASP A 365 -61.45 88.58 62.12
CA ASP A 365 -60.12 88.00 62.50
C ASP A 365 -59.09 88.95 63.16
N SER A 366 -58.42 88.53 64.26
CA SER A 366 -57.46 89.41 64.98
C SER A 366 -56.38 88.83 65.95
N LEU A 367 -56.11 87.50 66.08
CA LEU A 367 -55.42 86.94 67.30
C LEU A 367 -54.35 85.81 67.13
N HIS A 368 -53.26 85.91 66.33
CA HIS A 368 -52.35 84.74 66.13
C HIS A 368 -50.84 84.94 65.78
N VAL A 369 -50.00 85.62 66.59
CA VAL A 369 -48.53 85.72 66.33
C VAL A 369 -47.66 85.83 67.59
N GLU A 370 -46.97 84.77 68.06
CA GLU A 370 -45.92 84.92 69.13
C GLU A 370 -44.87 83.80 69.37
N VAL A 371 -44.93 82.61 68.75
CA VAL A 371 -44.39 81.37 69.40
C VAL A 371 -42.93 80.94 69.10
N SER A 372 -42.37 81.12 67.89
CA SER A 372 -41.31 80.20 67.38
C SER A 372 -39.97 80.85 66.99
N TRP A 373 -38.90 80.67 67.79
CA TRP A 373 -37.57 81.26 67.50
C TRP A 373 -36.29 80.46 67.89
N LEU A 374 -36.34 79.42 68.76
CA LEU A 374 -35.13 78.90 69.44
C LEU A 374 -34.77 77.42 69.15
N GLN A 375 -33.78 77.14 68.27
CA GLN A 375 -33.13 75.80 68.19
C GLN A 375 -31.77 75.77 67.42
N ASN A 376 -30.66 75.82 68.18
CA ASN A 376 -29.26 75.51 67.77
C ASN A 376 -29.10 73.98 67.51
N THR A 377 -28.24 73.38 66.65
CA THR A 377 -26.80 73.51 66.27
C THR A 377 -25.77 73.05 67.33
N LEU A 378 -25.06 71.91 67.12
CA LEU A 378 -23.91 71.51 67.97
C LEU A 378 -22.87 70.46 67.43
N GLU A 379 -23.23 69.43 66.67
CA GLU A 379 -22.44 68.16 66.65
C GLU A 379 -21.48 67.94 65.46
N GLU A 380 -20.15 68.01 65.67
CA GLU A 380 -19.11 67.82 64.61
C GLU A 380 -18.09 66.67 64.84
N GLU A 381 -17.07 66.84 65.70
CA GLU A 381 -15.77 66.13 65.55
C GLU A 381 -15.57 64.84 66.38
N ARG A 382 -15.22 63.67 65.78
CA ARG A 382 -14.74 62.48 66.57
C ARG A 382 -13.76 61.44 66.00
N LEU A 383 -13.47 61.30 64.70
CA LEU A 383 -12.80 60.07 64.18
C LEU A 383 -11.49 60.29 63.39
N LEU A 384 -10.34 60.28 64.08
CA LEU A 384 -9.01 60.34 63.46
C LEU A 384 -7.89 59.70 64.33
N ALA A 385 -7.91 58.36 64.53
CA ALA A 385 -6.91 57.69 65.38
C ALA A 385 -6.74 56.17 65.13
N ARG A 386 -6.15 55.74 63.99
CA ARG A 386 -5.71 54.32 63.82
C ARG A 386 -4.58 54.09 62.80
N GLN A 387 -3.49 54.85 62.94
CA GLN A 387 -2.17 54.44 62.43
C GLN A 387 -1.59 53.30 63.31
N ASN A 388 -0.43 52.77 62.88
CA ASN A 388 0.41 51.73 63.51
C ASN A 388 -0.03 50.27 63.29
N GLN A 389 0.57 49.60 62.29
CA GLN A 389 1.58 48.55 62.53
C GLN A 389 2.36 48.24 61.23
N LEU A 390 3.70 48.30 61.29
CA LEU A 390 4.63 48.02 60.19
C LEU A 390 5.66 46.95 60.65
N ALA A 391 6.49 46.47 59.70
CA ALA A 391 7.68 45.62 59.90
C ALA A 391 7.40 44.12 60.20
N LEU A 392 8.15 43.13 59.68
CA LEU A 392 9.29 43.11 58.74
C LEU A 392 9.49 41.71 58.08
N GLN A 393 10.61 41.51 57.35
CA GLN A 393 11.35 40.23 57.09
C GLN A 393 11.24 39.57 55.69
N ALA A 394 12.26 38.78 55.27
CA ALA A 394 12.58 38.42 53.86
C ALA A 394 13.52 37.17 53.68
N GLN A 395 13.90 36.80 52.42
CA GLN A 395 15.02 35.92 51.90
C GLN A 395 14.66 34.63 51.07
N ILE A 396 15.63 33.95 50.39
CA ILE A 396 15.53 33.21 49.07
C ILE A 396 16.54 32.00 48.86
N SER A 397 16.28 30.96 47.99
CA SER A 397 17.21 30.04 47.16
C SER A 397 17.51 28.49 47.47
N GLU A 398 17.91 27.61 46.46
CA GLU A 398 18.13 26.10 46.50
C GLU A 398 18.91 25.35 45.28
N ALA A 399 19.67 24.17 45.39
CA ALA A 399 20.31 23.24 44.29
C ALA A 399 21.19 21.91 44.72
N GLN A 400 21.64 20.88 43.87
CA GLN A 400 22.39 19.52 44.21
C GLN A 400 23.44 18.71 43.17
N ALA A 401 24.45 17.74 43.51
CA ALA A 401 25.73 17.16 42.71
C ALA A 401 26.45 15.63 42.80
N ARG A 402 27.72 15.20 42.27
CA ARG A 402 28.38 13.73 41.99
C ARG A 402 30.02 13.33 41.94
N ALA A 403 30.61 12.06 41.61
CA ALA A 403 32.11 11.46 41.60
C ALA A 403 32.56 10.13 40.67
N LYS A 404 33.67 9.23 40.46
CA LYS A 404 35.04 8.48 40.90
C LYS A 404 35.88 7.64 39.72
N VAL A 405 36.98 6.70 39.57
CA VAL A 405 38.32 5.91 40.05
C VAL A 405 39.05 4.95 38.89
N GLY A 406 40.19 4.09 38.67
CA GLY A 406 41.46 3.23 39.17
C GLY A 406 42.50 2.60 38.01
N THR A 407 43.54 1.62 37.85
CA THR A 407 44.50 0.46 38.42
C THR A 407 45.83 -0.08 37.53
N ARG A 408 46.73 -1.18 37.78
CA ARG A 408 48.09 -1.69 37.03
C ARG A 408 48.88 -3.16 37.21
N PRO A 409 49.94 -3.69 36.40
CA PRO A 409 50.78 -5.06 36.40
C PRO A 409 52.39 -5.29 35.97
N PHE A 410 53.11 -6.52 35.93
CA PHE A 410 54.62 -6.93 35.53
C PHE A 410 55.08 -8.53 35.45
N ALA A 411 56.23 -9.33 35.13
CA ALA A 411 57.64 -9.58 34.41
C ALA A 411 58.23 -11.14 34.50
N LEU A 412 59.41 -11.89 34.15
CA LEU A 412 60.84 -12.03 33.45
C LEU A 412 61.43 -13.59 33.36
N SER A 413 62.61 -14.31 33.01
CA SER A 413 64.11 -14.40 32.49
C SER A 413 64.68 -15.94 32.20
N GLN A 414 65.90 -16.61 31.86
CA GLN A 414 67.38 -16.56 31.32
C GLN A 414 68.30 -17.96 31.26
N ASP A 415 69.44 -18.25 30.46
CA ASP A 415 70.38 -19.54 30.38
C ASP A 415 71.86 -19.62 29.62
N SER A 416 72.79 -20.72 29.60
CA SER A 416 74.15 -20.99 28.80
C SER A 416 75.09 -22.37 28.88
N LEU A 417 76.16 -22.74 28.02
CA LEU A 417 77.12 -24.01 28.03
C LEU A 417 78.65 -24.14 27.36
N LEU A 418 79.31 -25.31 26.90
CA LEU A 418 80.86 -25.70 26.86
C LEU A 418 81.84 -26.35 25.65
N GLN A 419 82.65 -27.51 25.70
CA GLN A 419 84.14 -27.75 25.19
C GLN A 419 84.79 -29.15 24.53
N GLN A 420 86.15 -29.36 24.11
CA GLN A 420 87.09 -30.64 23.83
C GLN A 420 88.20 -30.78 22.60
N LYS A 421 89.44 -31.50 22.59
CA LYS A 421 90.47 -31.95 21.43
C LYS A 421 91.75 -33.02 21.60
N GLY A 422 92.47 -33.65 20.55
CA GLY A 422 93.78 -34.52 20.49
C GLY A 422 94.41 -35.20 19.15
N GLU A 423 94.85 -36.50 19.16
CA GLU A 423 95.41 -37.31 18.00
C GLU A 423 94.46 -37.44 16.79
N GLU A 424 93.18 -37.32 17.11
CA GLU A 424 92.06 -36.85 16.29
C GLU A 424 92.52 -36.05 15.05
N SER A 425 93.46 -35.10 15.22
CA SER A 425 94.02 -34.21 14.19
C SER A 425 94.45 -34.87 12.86
N LYS A 426 94.81 -36.17 12.83
CA LYS A 426 95.15 -36.87 11.57
C LYS A 426 93.95 -37.48 10.87
N GLN A 427 93.05 -38.18 11.59
CA GLN A 427 91.79 -38.68 11.02
C GLN A 427 90.93 -37.50 10.55
N LEU A 428 90.86 -36.45 11.38
CA LEU A 428 90.24 -35.17 11.06
C LEU A 428 90.74 -34.55 9.74
N ARG A 429 91.94 -34.85 9.22
CA ARG A 429 92.39 -34.31 7.92
C ARG A 429 91.84 -35.05 6.71
N GLN A 430 91.67 -36.37 6.78
CA GLN A 430 91.02 -37.13 5.70
C GLN A 430 89.51 -36.97 5.75
N GLU A 431 88.94 -36.95 6.96
CA GLU A 431 87.56 -36.56 7.20
C GLU A 431 87.30 -35.14 6.69
N LEU A 432 88.17 -34.16 6.99
CA LEU A 432 88.06 -32.80 6.47
C LEU A 432 88.01 -32.75 4.93
N GLN A 433 88.80 -33.55 4.20
CA GLN A 433 88.71 -33.55 2.73
C GLN A 433 87.39 -34.16 2.21
N ARG A 434 86.92 -35.26 2.80
CA ARG A 434 85.59 -35.84 2.50
C ARG A 434 84.47 -34.85 2.83
N VAL A 435 84.56 -34.21 3.98
CA VAL A 435 83.62 -33.19 4.49
C VAL A 435 83.67 -31.92 3.65
N GLN A 436 84.83 -31.48 3.15
CA GLN A 436 84.95 -30.38 2.17
C GLN A 436 84.26 -30.72 0.85
N GLY A 437 84.39 -31.97 0.36
CA GLY A 437 83.66 -32.43 -0.82
C GLY A 437 82.14 -32.36 -0.63
N LEU A 438 81.64 -32.87 0.52
CA LEU A 438 80.23 -32.81 0.89
C LEU A 438 79.74 -31.36 1.07
N PHE A 439 80.51 -30.49 1.75
CA PHE A 439 80.21 -29.06 1.85
C PHE A 439 80.17 -28.39 0.48
N THR A 440 81.03 -28.78 -0.47
CA THR A 440 81.02 -28.22 -1.84
C THR A 440 79.78 -28.65 -2.64
N SER A 441 79.19 -29.81 -2.36
CA SER A 441 77.88 -30.21 -2.94
C SER A 441 76.73 -29.48 -2.24
N ALA A 442 76.70 -29.51 -0.91
CA ALA A 442 75.70 -28.82 -0.11
C ALA A 442 75.69 -27.30 -0.39
N GLU A 443 76.84 -26.68 -0.67
CA GLU A 443 76.91 -25.29 -1.11
C GLU A 443 76.25 -25.05 -2.48
N LYS A 444 76.31 -26.00 -3.42
CA LYS A 444 75.65 -25.88 -4.73
C LYS A 444 74.14 -26.04 -4.59
N GLU A 445 73.69 -27.03 -3.83
CA GLU A 445 72.29 -27.26 -3.50
C GLU A 445 71.70 -26.05 -2.74
N LEU A 446 72.45 -25.52 -1.77
CA LEU A 446 72.09 -24.30 -1.03
C LEU A 446 72.07 -23.05 -1.92
N ARG A 447 72.91 -22.95 -2.96
CA ARG A 447 72.85 -21.88 -3.96
C ARG A 447 71.60 -22.01 -4.83
N TYR A 448 71.28 -23.21 -5.32
CA TYR A 448 70.08 -23.49 -6.11
C TYR A 448 68.79 -23.17 -5.33
N GLU A 449 68.66 -23.67 -4.09
CA GLU A 449 67.50 -23.36 -3.25
C GLU A 449 67.45 -21.87 -2.83
N ARG A 450 68.60 -21.18 -2.69
CA ARG A 450 68.62 -19.71 -2.51
C ARG A 450 68.09 -18.98 -3.75
N GLU A 451 68.46 -19.40 -4.95
CA GLU A 451 68.03 -18.79 -6.22
C GLU A 451 66.52 -19.00 -6.44
N LYS A 452 66.05 -20.24 -6.29
CA LYS A 452 64.62 -20.60 -6.25
C LYS A 452 63.84 -19.83 -5.17
N ASN A 453 64.44 -19.58 -4.00
CA ASN A 453 63.84 -18.75 -2.96
C ASN A 453 63.78 -17.26 -3.32
N LEU A 454 64.71 -16.75 -4.13
CA LEU A 454 64.65 -15.40 -4.70
C LEU A 454 63.56 -15.29 -5.77
N ASP A 455 63.35 -16.32 -6.60
CA ASP A 455 62.25 -16.35 -7.56
C ASP A 455 60.87 -16.43 -6.90
N LEU A 456 60.71 -17.26 -5.86
CA LEU A 456 59.49 -17.26 -5.04
C LEU A 456 59.24 -15.90 -4.39
N LYS A 457 60.29 -15.18 -3.96
CA LYS A 457 60.17 -13.80 -3.46
C LYS A 457 59.77 -12.80 -4.55
N ARG A 458 60.27 -12.95 -5.79
CA ARG A 458 59.86 -12.14 -6.95
C ARG A 458 58.37 -12.36 -7.27
N HIS A 459 57.92 -13.62 -7.31
CA HIS A 459 56.51 -13.96 -7.56
C HIS A 459 55.58 -13.45 -6.44
N ASN A 460 55.97 -13.61 -5.17
CA ASN A 460 55.19 -13.06 -4.05
C ASN A 460 55.09 -11.53 -4.11
N ALA A 461 56.19 -10.83 -4.45
CA ALA A 461 56.17 -9.38 -4.59
C ALA A 461 55.27 -8.90 -5.74
N LEU A 462 55.16 -9.66 -6.84
CA LEU A 462 54.20 -9.38 -7.92
C LEU A 462 52.75 -9.64 -7.48
N LEU A 463 52.49 -10.74 -6.77
CA LEU A 463 51.17 -11.05 -6.22
C LEU A 463 50.69 -10.00 -5.21
N ASP A 464 51.56 -9.50 -4.34
CA ASP A 464 51.22 -8.40 -3.44
C ASP A 464 50.98 -7.07 -4.20
N GLN A 465 51.69 -6.81 -5.31
CA GLN A 465 51.39 -5.65 -6.17
C GLN A 465 50.01 -5.76 -6.84
N GLU A 466 49.65 -6.91 -7.44
CA GLU A 466 48.31 -7.09 -8.02
C GLU A 466 47.21 -7.01 -6.96
N LYS A 467 47.43 -7.60 -5.78
CA LYS A 467 46.53 -7.50 -4.62
C LYS A 467 46.34 -6.05 -4.15
N ILE A 468 47.37 -5.20 -4.21
CA ILE A 468 47.27 -3.76 -3.92
C ILE A 468 46.45 -3.04 -5.00
N LYS A 469 46.67 -3.33 -6.29
CA LYS A 469 45.87 -2.76 -7.41
C LYS A 469 44.39 -3.14 -7.26
N LEU A 470 44.08 -4.42 -7.13
CA LEU A 470 42.72 -4.93 -6.95
C LEU A 470 42.06 -4.34 -5.69
N SER A 471 42.81 -4.10 -4.61
CA SER A 471 42.28 -3.40 -3.42
C SER A 471 41.96 -1.92 -3.68
N ALA A 472 42.71 -1.24 -4.54
CA ALA A 472 42.43 0.13 -4.96
C ALA A 472 41.23 0.20 -5.92
N GLU A 473 41.17 -0.69 -6.92
CA GLU A 473 40.06 -0.83 -7.86
C GLU A 473 38.75 -1.17 -7.14
N LEU A 474 38.77 -2.09 -6.17
CA LEU A 474 37.61 -2.42 -5.33
C LEU A 474 37.13 -1.21 -4.52
N LYS A 475 38.04 -0.40 -3.95
CA LYS A 475 37.68 0.85 -3.25
C LYS A 475 37.13 1.91 -4.19
N GLN A 476 37.62 1.99 -5.43
CA GLN A 476 37.10 2.88 -6.45
C GLN A 476 35.70 2.45 -6.92
N ALA A 477 35.48 1.15 -7.12
CA ALA A 477 34.18 0.58 -7.43
C ALA A 477 33.18 0.85 -6.29
N GLN A 478 33.56 0.55 -5.03
CA GLN A 478 32.74 0.79 -3.86
C GLN A 478 32.35 2.27 -3.71
N SER A 479 33.31 3.20 -3.79
CA SER A 479 33.00 4.63 -3.70
C SER A 479 32.09 5.12 -4.84
N LYS A 480 32.21 4.55 -6.04
CA LYS A 480 31.30 4.84 -7.17
C LYS A 480 29.90 4.23 -6.97
N VAL A 481 29.78 3.04 -6.38
CA VAL A 481 28.49 2.45 -5.97
C VAL A 481 27.81 3.34 -4.94
N ASN A 482 28.50 3.71 -3.86
CA ASN A 482 27.97 4.58 -2.81
C ASN A 482 27.51 5.96 -3.36
N GLN A 483 28.20 6.51 -4.37
CA GLN A 483 27.77 7.75 -5.05
C GLN A 483 26.50 7.56 -5.89
N LEU A 484 26.35 6.43 -6.58
CA LEU A 484 25.15 6.10 -7.34
C LEU A 484 23.96 5.80 -6.42
N GLU A 485 24.17 5.14 -5.30
CA GLU A 485 23.17 4.93 -4.24
C GLU A 485 22.66 6.27 -3.69
N GLN A 486 23.56 7.20 -3.35
CA GLN A 486 23.19 8.55 -2.90
C GLN A 486 22.41 9.32 -3.98
N SER A 487 22.85 9.27 -5.24
CA SER A 487 22.14 9.90 -6.36
C SER A 487 20.73 9.33 -6.57
N ASN A 488 20.60 8.00 -6.48
CA ASN A 488 19.32 7.30 -6.60
C ASN A 488 18.40 7.61 -5.41
N GLN A 489 18.93 7.70 -4.19
CA GLN A 489 18.18 8.09 -3.01
C GLN A 489 17.63 9.53 -3.14
N VAL A 490 18.44 10.48 -3.61
CA VAL A 490 17.98 11.86 -3.90
C VAL A 490 16.87 11.84 -4.96
N GLN A 491 17.09 11.19 -6.10
CA GLN A 491 16.09 11.07 -7.17
C GLN A 491 14.79 10.41 -6.69
N SER A 492 14.87 9.37 -5.86
CA SER A 492 13.71 8.73 -5.25
C SER A 492 12.88 9.74 -4.45
N THR A 493 13.49 10.49 -3.52
CA THR A 493 12.77 11.53 -2.76
C THR A 493 12.19 12.64 -3.63
N GLU A 494 12.80 12.94 -4.77
CA GLU A 494 12.27 13.91 -5.74
C GLU A 494 11.07 13.35 -6.51
N THR A 495 11.10 12.08 -6.94
CA THR A 495 9.91 11.44 -7.53
C THR A 495 8.77 11.30 -6.52
N GLU A 496 9.05 11.18 -5.21
CA GLU A 496 8.02 11.20 -4.17
C GLU A 496 7.40 12.59 -4.02
N ARG A 497 8.21 13.65 -3.96
CA ARG A 497 7.73 15.04 -3.95
C ARG A 497 6.87 15.37 -5.17
N LEU A 498 7.31 14.97 -6.36
CA LEU A 498 6.54 15.16 -7.60
C LEU A 498 5.25 14.36 -7.60
N ARG A 499 5.26 13.09 -7.14
CA ARG A 499 4.04 12.29 -6.95
C ARG A 499 3.08 12.94 -5.94
N HIS A 500 3.58 13.55 -4.88
CA HIS A 500 2.75 14.32 -3.94
C HIS A 500 2.15 15.58 -4.60
N ARG A 501 2.95 16.38 -5.33
CA ARG A 501 2.42 17.59 -5.98
C ARG A 501 1.40 17.29 -7.09
N VAL A 502 1.55 16.19 -7.84
CA VAL A 502 0.51 15.74 -8.79
C VAL A 502 -0.81 15.45 -8.08
N ARG A 503 -0.76 14.79 -6.90
CA ARG A 503 -1.96 14.46 -6.12
C ARG A 503 -2.62 15.66 -5.46
N GLU A 504 -1.86 16.71 -5.14
CA GLU A 504 -2.42 18.01 -4.75
C GLU A 504 -3.16 18.66 -5.92
N LEU A 505 -2.55 18.66 -7.12
CA LEU A 505 -3.17 19.20 -8.34
C LEU A 505 -4.43 18.42 -8.77
N GLU A 506 -4.48 17.10 -8.58
CA GLU A 506 -5.69 16.27 -8.75
C GLU A 506 -6.84 16.75 -7.83
N LEU A 507 -6.53 17.08 -6.57
CA LEU A 507 -7.49 17.55 -5.57
C LEU A 507 -7.91 19.01 -5.82
N GLU A 508 -6.98 19.87 -6.24
CA GLU A 508 -7.27 21.23 -6.70
C GLU A 508 -8.23 21.20 -7.92
N ALA A 509 -7.96 20.35 -8.91
CA ALA A 509 -8.79 20.23 -10.12
C ALA A 509 -10.20 19.70 -9.84
N THR A 510 -10.35 18.68 -8.97
CA THR A 510 -11.66 18.14 -8.58
C THR A 510 -12.49 19.13 -7.76
N ARG A 511 -11.85 19.90 -6.85
CA ARG A 511 -12.51 21.01 -6.13
C ARG A 511 -12.99 22.10 -7.09
N CYS A 512 -12.18 22.49 -8.09
CA CYS A 512 -12.60 23.45 -9.12
C CYS A 512 -13.81 22.95 -9.94
N ALA A 513 -13.84 21.67 -10.30
CA ALA A 513 -14.98 21.07 -11.02
C ALA A 513 -16.28 21.07 -10.17
N GLN A 514 -16.18 20.81 -8.86
CA GLN A 514 -17.31 20.89 -7.93
C GLN A 514 -17.84 22.33 -7.79
N ILE A 515 -16.94 23.31 -7.67
CA ILE A 515 -17.32 24.74 -7.62
C ILE A 515 -18.01 25.17 -8.91
N GLN A 516 -17.52 24.73 -10.08
CA GLN A 516 -18.16 25.00 -11.36
C GLN A 516 -19.57 24.38 -11.43
N GLN A 517 -19.72 23.10 -11.03
CA GLN A 517 -21.03 22.43 -11.01
C GLN A 517 -22.03 23.14 -10.07
N ALA A 518 -21.58 23.61 -8.91
CA ALA A 518 -22.42 24.37 -7.98
C ALA A 518 -22.80 25.76 -8.52
N HIS A 519 -21.86 26.46 -9.18
CA HIS A 519 -22.14 27.71 -9.88
C HIS A 519 -23.19 27.53 -10.99
N ASP A 520 -23.06 26.47 -11.79
CA ASP A 520 -23.95 26.24 -12.92
C ASP A 520 -25.36 25.84 -12.45
N GLY A 521 -25.48 25.04 -11.38
CA GLY A 521 -26.76 24.78 -10.71
C GLY A 521 -27.42 26.05 -10.14
N LEU A 522 -26.66 26.93 -9.48
CA LEU A 522 -27.18 28.22 -9.00
C LEU A 522 -27.58 29.17 -10.15
N GLN A 523 -26.91 29.09 -11.29
CA GLN A 523 -27.27 29.84 -12.50
C GLN A 523 -28.56 29.30 -13.13
N GLU A 524 -28.77 27.97 -13.13
CA GLU A 524 -30.03 27.35 -13.53
C GLU A 524 -31.17 27.75 -12.57
N GLU A 525 -30.98 27.63 -11.25
CA GLU A 525 -31.96 28.06 -10.25
C GLU A 525 -32.35 29.54 -10.43
N LEU A 526 -31.35 30.42 -10.56
CA LEU A 526 -31.56 31.85 -10.84
C LEU A 526 -32.35 32.06 -12.13
N ASN A 527 -32.12 31.28 -13.17
CA ASN A 527 -32.91 31.33 -14.40
C ASN A 527 -34.36 30.84 -14.20
N THR A 528 -34.60 29.84 -13.35
CA THR A 528 -35.99 29.43 -12.99
C THR A 528 -36.71 30.46 -12.13
N GLU A 529 -36.04 31.12 -11.18
CA GLU A 529 -36.61 32.19 -10.36
C GLU A 529 -36.89 33.42 -11.22
N ARG A 530 -35.97 33.76 -12.13
CA ARG A 530 -36.17 34.75 -13.19
C ARG A 530 -37.49 34.48 -13.89
N ILE A 531 -37.61 33.35 -14.63
CA ILE A 531 -38.83 32.92 -15.34
C ILE A 531 -40.09 33.11 -14.47
N ARG A 532 -40.04 32.67 -13.21
CA ARG A 532 -41.18 32.76 -12.26
C ARG A 532 -41.53 34.18 -11.82
N VAL A 533 -40.56 35.08 -11.64
CA VAL A 533 -40.83 36.50 -11.33
C VAL A 533 -41.66 37.13 -12.44
N ILE A 534 -41.24 36.99 -13.69
CA ILE A 534 -41.94 37.64 -14.79
C ILE A 534 -43.23 36.88 -15.17
N ALA A 535 -43.35 35.62 -14.76
CA ALA A 535 -44.62 34.88 -14.80
C ALA A 535 -45.68 35.58 -13.93
N ALA A 536 -45.27 36.06 -12.74
CA ALA A 536 -46.11 36.92 -11.91
C ALA A 536 -46.36 38.30 -12.56
N ASP A 537 -45.36 38.92 -13.20
CA ASP A 537 -45.54 40.26 -13.81
C ASP A 537 -46.65 40.31 -14.87
N LYS A 538 -46.71 39.36 -15.83
CA LYS A 538 -47.84 39.36 -16.77
C LYS A 538 -49.15 39.01 -16.08
N LYS A 539 -49.15 38.16 -15.04
CA LYS A 539 -50.36 37.89 -14.25
C LYS A 539 -50.88 39.15 -13.56
N VAL A 540 -49.98 40.00 -13.06
CA VAL A 540 -50.31 41.33 -12.52
C VAL A 540 -50.85 42.25 -13.62
N LEU A 541 -50.27 42.27 -14.81
CA LEU A 541 -50.78 43.07 -15.94
C LEU A 541 -52.19 42.62 -16.40
N GLU A 542 -52.43 41.32 -16.51
CA GLU A 542 -53.76 40.75 -16.79
C GLU A 542 -54.79 41.18 -15.73
N LEU A 543 -54.45 41.04 -14.45
CA LEU A 543 -55.33 41.42 -13.33
C LEU A 543 -55.58 42.94 -13.33
N GLN A 544 -54.57 43.76 -13.62
CA GLN A 544 -54.76 45.22 -13.79
C GLN A 544 -55.69 45.55 -14.96
N GLN A 545 -55.63 44.81 -16.08
CA GLN A 545 -56.53 45.01 -17.21
C GLN A 545 -57.97 44.58 -16.86
N GLN A 546 -58.13 43.45 -16.16
CA GLN A 546 -59.42 43.00 -15.65
C GLN A 546 -60.04 44.02 -14.70
N VAL A 547 -59.28 44.53 -13.72
CA VAL A 547 -59.74 45.59 -12.79
C VAL A 547 -60.13 46.87 -13.55
N LYS A 548 -59.35 47.30 -14.55
CA LYS A 548 -59.71 48.46 -15.41
C LYS A 548 -61.03 48.23 -16.17
N SER A 549 -61.28 47.02 -16.68
CA SER A 549 -62.52 46.69 -17.38
C SER A 549 -63.73 46.64 -16.45
N LEU A 550 -63.60 46.04 -15.26
CA LEU A 550 -64.64 45.99 -14.23
C LEU A 550 -64.98 47.38 -13.69
N LEU A 551 -63.98 48.24 -13.48
CA LEU A 551 -64.20 49.64 -13.10
C LEU A 551 -64.91 50.46 -14.18
N HIS A 552 -64.70 50.14 -15.46
CA HIS A 552 -65.46 50.77 -16.54
C HIS A 552 -66.90 50.27 -16.60
N GLN A 553 -67.13 48.96 -16.45
CA GLN A 553 -68.47 48.37 -16.37
C GLN A 553 -69.26 48.93 -15.18
N LEU A 554 -68.64 49.02 -13.99
CA LEU A 554 -69.27 49.60 -12.80
C LEU A 554 -69.75 51.04 -13.06
N ARG A 555 -68.93 51.88 -13.68
CA ARG A 555 -69.31 53.26 -14.04
C ARG A 555 -70.48 53.32 -15.04
N LEU A 556 -70.57 52.37 -15.96
CA LEU A 556 -71.70 52.28 -16.88
C LEU A 556 -72.99 51.91 -16.12
N GLU A 557 -72.93 50.94 -15.20
CA GLU A 557 -74.08 50.60 -14.35
C GLU A 557 -74.46 51.73 -13.38
N GLU A 558 -73.49 52.46 -12.82
CA GLU A 558 -73.73 53.68 -12.03
C GLU A 558 -74.50 54.73 -12.85
N THR A 559 -74.14 54.95 -14.13
CA THR A 559 -74.90 55.86 -15.00
C THR A 559 -76.30 55.34 -15.35
N ARG A 560 -76.43 54.03 -15.62
CA ARG A 560 -77.74 53.39 -15.89
C ARG A 560 -78.68 53.47 -14.69
N ALA A 561 -78.16 53.26 -13.48
CA ALA A 561 -78.91 53.40 -12.23
C ALA A 561 -79.36 54.85 -11.99
N GLN A 562 -78.52 55.84 -12.32
CA GLN A 562 -78.89 57.26 -12.26
C GLN A 562 -79.98 57.62 -13.30
N GLU A 563 -79.91 57.09 -14.52
CA GLU A 563 -80.93 57.29 -15.56
C GLU A 563 -82.25 56.63 -15.16
N ALA A 564 -82.23 55.38 -14.68
CA ALA A 564 -83.41 54.70 -14.15
C ALA A 564 -84.04 55.49 -12.98
N SER A 565 -83.23 55.99 -12.05
CA SER A 565 -83.71 56.82 -10.92
C SER A 565 -84.37 58.13 -11.37
N ARG A 566 -83.93 58.72 -12.48
CA ARG A 566 -84.58 59.89 -13.10
C ARG A 566 -85.90 59.49 -13.74
N LEU A 567 -85.91 58.45 -14.57
CA LEU A 567 -87.13 57.95 -15.23
C LEU A 567 -88.20 57.54 -14.22
N GLU A 568 -87.85 56.93 -13.08
CA GLU A 568 -88.79 56.65 -12.00
C GLU A 568 -89.37 57.94 -11.38
N LYS A 569 -88.56 59.00 -11.21
CA LYS A 569 -89.03 60.29 -10.69
C LYS A 569 -89.97 60.96 -11.69
N ASP A 570 -89.62 60.98 -12.97
CA ASP A 570 -90.45 61.53 -14.04
C ASP A 570 -91.77 60.74 -14.16
N MET A 571 -91.74 59.41 -13.99
CA MET A 571 -92.94 58.57 -13.92
C MET A 571 -93.81 58.86 -12.69
N ARG A 572 -93.22 59.16 -11.52
CA ARG A 572 -93.97 59.60 -10.33
C ARG A 572 -94.66 60.93 -10.60
N GLU A 573 -93.94 61.93 -11.12
CA GLU A 573 -94.51 63.25 -11.45
C GLU A 573 -95.60 63.17 -12.54
N MET A 574 -95.44 62.30 -13.53
CA MET A 574 -96.49 62.01 -14.52
C MET A 574 -97.69 61.27 -13.91
N SER A 575 -97.48 60.38 -12.93
CA SER A 575 -98.56 59.71 -12.19
C SER A 575 -99.33 60.68 -11.30
N ASP A 576 -98.64 61.59 -10.63
CA ASP A 576 -99.22 62.60 -9.74
C ASP A 576 -100.01 63.63 -10.54
N THR A 577 -99.45 64.15 -11.65
CA THR A 577 -100.19 65.06 -12.55
C THR A 577 -101.38 64.39 -13.23
N LEU A 578 -101.29 63.11 -13.62
CA LEU A 578 -102.46 62.34 -14.08
C LEU A 578 -103.51 62.16 -12.97
N SER A 579 -103.09 62.04 -11.72
CA SER A 579 -103.99 61.94 -10.56
C SER A 579 -104.66 63.27 -10.23
N GLU A 580 -103.92 64.39 -10.31
CA GLU A 580 -104.50 65.74 -10.26
C GLU A 580 -105.52 65.98 -11.38
N LEU A 581 -105.20 65.59 -12.62
CA LEU A 581 -106.11 65.77 -13.76
C LEU A 581 -107.38 64.92 -13.60
N ARG A 582 -107.27 63.71 -13.05
CA ARG A 582 -108.43 62.88 -12.66
C ARG A 582 -109.26 63.53 -11.55
N ALA A 583 -108.62 64.06 -10.50
CA ALA A 583 -109.30 64.75 -9.41
C ALA A 583 -110.02 66.01 -9.90
N LYS A 584 -109.34 66.85 -10.71
CA LYS A 584 -109.93 68.02 -11.36
C LYS A 584 -111.11 67.64 -12.25
N LEU A 585 -111.01 66.56 -13.04
CA LEU A 585 -112.13 66.06 -13.86
C LEU A 585 -113.31 65.56 -13.01
N GLN A 586 -113.07 64.90 -11.88
CA GLN A 586 -114.11 64.49 -10.93
C GLN A 586 -114.77 65.70 -10.26
N GLU A 587 -113.99 66.70 -9.85
CA GLU A 587 -114.52 67.94 -9.30
C GLU A 587 -115.37 68.67 -10.35
N ASP A 588 -114.91 68.75 -11.59
CA ASP A 588 -115.64 69.37 -12.70
C ASP A 588 -116.97 68.64 -12.99
N GLN A 589 -116.99 67.30 -12.88
CA GLN A 589 -118.21 66.50 -12.95
C GLN A 589 -119.15 66.76 -11.77
N LEU A 590 -118.63 66.85 -10.54
CA LEU A 590 -119.41 67.20 -9.35
C LEU A 590 -119.97 68.63 -9.44
N GLN A 591 -119.18 69.60 -9.92
CA GLN A 591 -119.64 70.97 -10.15
C GLN A 591 -120.72 71.05 -11.23
N ARG A 592 -120.64 70.25 -12.30
CA ARG A 592 -121.70 70.14 -13.31
C ARG A 592 -122.98 69.54 -12.71
N GLY A 593 -122.85 68.48 -11.90
CA GLY A 593 -123.97 67.90 -11.15
C GLY A 593 -124.60 68.88 -10.16
N MET A 594 -123.79 69.65 -9.42
CA MET A 594 -124.25 70.71 -8.51
C MET A 594 -124.94 71.86 -9.25
N LYS A 595 -124.45 72.25 -10.43
CA LYS A 595 -125.09 73.25 -11.31
C LYS A 595 -126.42 72.74 -11.88
N GLN A 596 -126.51 71.45 -12.23
CA GLN A 596 -127.78 70.82 -12.62
C GLN A 596 -128.77 70.73 -11.44
N ALA A 597 -128.31 70.34 -10.25
CA ALA A 597 -129.14 70.26 -9.05
C ALA A 597 -129.64 71.64 -8.59
N THR A 598 -128.80 72.68 -8.62
CA THR A 598 -129.21 74.05 -8.30
C THR A 598 -130.14 74.65 -9.37
N TYR A 599 -129.94 74.33 -10.65
CA TYR A 599 -130.90 74.69 -11.70
C TYR A 599 -132.28 74.04 -11.47
N LEU A 600 -132.32 72.75 -11.13
CA LEU A 600 -133.56 72.03 -10.77
C LEU A 600 -134.20 72.58 -9.49
N LEU A 601 -133.42 72.99 -8.49
CA LEU A 601 -133.92 73.65 -7.27
C LEU A 601 -134.41 75.09 -7.52
N SER A 602 -133.97 75.75 -8.59
CA SER A 602 -134.49 77.07 -9.02
C SER A 602 -135.75 76.99 -9.90
N LEU A 603 -136.25 75.77 -10.15
CA LEU A 603 -137.49 75.46 -10.86
C LEU A 603 -138.59 74.93 -9.91
N LEU A 604 -138.36 75.03 -8.59
CA LEU A 604 -139.28 74.69 -7.50
C LEU A 604 -139.61 75.94 -6.66
#